data_AF-H8L6E3-F1
#
_entry.id   AF-H8L6E3-F1
#
_cell.length_a   1.000
_cell.length_b   1.000
_cell.length_c   1.000
_cell.angle_alpha   90.00
_cell.angle_beta   90.00
_cell.angle_gamma   90.00
#
_symmetry.space_group_name_H-M   'P 1'
#
loop_
_entity.id
_entity.type
_entity.pdbx_description
1 polymer ?
#
loop_
_entity_poly.entity_id
_entity_poly.type
_entity_poly.pdbx_seq_one_letter_code
_entity_poly.pdbx_strand_id
1 'polypeptide(L)'
;MRTLTHDEMTSVAGGGVFGDIGSAIGGAIGNVVDLGTTLLGLSTDATGPAAKLGEGIGLIADSVLNPGNIPAAILDVGEGIVGIVGFGIDAIQQLGAAHASA
;
A
#
# COMPACT_ATOMS: atom_id res chain seq x y z
N MET A 1 0.91 33.30 -19.14
CA MET A 1 1.35 31.99 -18.61
C MET A 1 0.57 31.72 -17.35
N ARG A 2 -0.07 30.56 -17.24
CA ARG A 2 -0.81 30.14 -16.04
C ARG A 2 0.16 29.48 -15.07
N THR A 3 0.08 29.83 -13.79
CA THR A 3 0.82 29.14 -12.73
C THR A 3 0.11 27.82 -12.45
N LEU A 4 0.81 26.72 -12.65
CA LEU A 4 0.32 25.39 -12.32
C LEU A 4 0.40 25.18 -10.81
N THR A 5 -0.54 24.42 -10.25
CA THR A 5 -0.44 23.96 -8.87
C THR A 5 0.68 22.94 -8.74
N HIS A 6 1.12 22.65 -7.50
CA HIS A 6 2.20 21.69 -7.26
C HIS A 6 1.88 20.30 -7.85
N ASP A 7 0.62 19.85 -7.71
CA ASP A 7 0.15 18.56 -8.22
C ASP A 7 0.14 18.51 -9.76
N GLU A 8 -0.25 19.62 -10.40
CA GLU A 8 -0.22 19.74 -11.86
C GLU A 8 1.22 19.76 -12.40
N MET A 9 2.17 20.37 -11.66
CA MET A 9 3.58 20.32 -12.04
C MET A 9 4.17 18.91 -11.91
N THR A 10 3.81 18.17 -10.85
CA THR A 10 4.28 16.81 -10.61
C THR A 10 3.72 15.85 -11.66
N SER A 11 2.45 15.98 -12.03
CA SER A 11 1.81 15.22 -13.11
C SER A 11 2.45 15.49 -14.49
N VAL A 12 2.77 16.75 -14.80
CA VAL A 12 3.43 17.12 -16.07
C VAL A 12 4.91 16.68 -16.10
N ALA A 13 5.57 16.57 -14.95
CA ALA A 13 6.96 16.13 -14.81
C ALA A 13 7.14 14.61 -14.68
N GLY A 14 6.06 13.83 -14.65
CA GLY A 14 6.11 12.37 -14.48
C GLY A 14 6.38 11.90 -13.04
N GLY A 15 6.23 12.77 -12.04
CA GLY A 15 6.25 12.36 -10.65
C GLY A 15 4.96 11.64 -10.29
N GLY A 16 5.06 10.47 -9.65
CA GLY A 16 3.93 9.61 -9.29
C GLY A 16 3.84 8.34 -10.12
N VAL A 17 4.58 8.23 -11.23
CA VAL A 17 4.54 7.02 -12.10
C VAL A 17 5.07 5.80 -11.35
N PHE A 18 6.16 5.93 -10.59
CA PHE A 18 6.64 4.81 -9.79
C PHE A 18 5.71 4.54 -8.60
N GLY A 19 5.07 5.57 -8.03
CA GLY A 19 3.97 5.42 -7.06
C GLY A 19 2.83 4.55 -7.58
N ASP A 20 2.28 4.86 -8.75
CA ASP A 20 1.20 4.10 -9.37
C ASP A 20 1.60 2.64 -9.67
N ILE A 21 2.81 2.45 -10.22
CA ILE A 21 3.37 1.11 -10.49
C ILE A 21 3.53 0.33 -9.18
N GLY A 22 4.08 0.99 -8.16
CA GLY A 22 4.27 0.42 -6.84
C GLY A 22 2.95 -0.01 -6.22
N SER A 23 1.92 0.84 -6.31
CA SER A 23 0.57 0.56 -5.83
C SER A 23 -0.04 -0.65 -6.54
N ALA A 24 0.09 -0.73 -7.87
CA ALA A 24 -0.40 -1.85 -8.65
C ALA A 24 0.30 -3.18 -8.30
N ILE A 25 1.62 -3.17 -8.12
CA ILE A 25 2.38 -4.37 -7.72
C ILE A 25 2.02 -4.77 -6.28
N GLY A 26 1.98 -3.80 -5.37
CA GLY A 26 1.62 -4.01 -3.97
C GLY A 26 0.22 -4.60 -3.84
N GLY A 27 -0.77 -4.02 -4.51
CA GLY A 27 -2.14 -4.53 -4.55
C GLY A 27 -2.25 -5.93 -5.17
N ALA A 28 -1.48 -6.23 -6.22
CA ALA A 28 -1.46 -7.58 -6.80
C ALA A 28 -0.91 -8.62 -5.81
N ILE A 29 0.15 -8.30 -5.06
CA ILE A 29 0.69 -9.17 -4.03
C ILE A 29 -0.32 -9.34 -2.88
N GLY A 30 -0.91 -8.24 -2.40
CA GLY A 30 -1.92 -8.29 -1.34
C GLY A 30 -3.15 -9.12 -1.73
N ASN A 31 -3.59 -9.06 -3.00
CA ASN A 31 -4.70 -9.88 -3.50
C ASN A 31 -4.37 -11.38 -3.48
N VAL A 32 -3.14 -11.77 -3.83
CA VAL A 32 -2.70 -13.17 -3.71
C VAL A 32 -2.75 -13.64 -2.25
N VAL A 33 -2.35 -12.78 -1.31
CA VAL A 33 -2.41 -13.06 0.12
C VAL A 33 -3.86 -13.20 0.59
N ASP A 34 -4.74 -12.28 0.21
CA ASP A 34 -6.17 -12.31 0.58
C ASP A 34 -6.90 -13.52 0.00
N LEU A 35 -6.58 -13.92 -1.23
CA LEU A 35 -7.11 -15.14 -1.81
C LEU A 35 -6.66 -16.36 -1.01
N GLY A 36 -5.39 -16.38 -0.60
CA GLY A 36 -4.83 -17.45 0.24
C GLY A 36 -5.48 -17.55 1.62
N THR A 37 -5.67 -16.42 2.31
CA THR A 37 -6.31 -16.40 3.64
C THR A 37 -7.81 -16.70 3.57
N THR A 38 -8.49 -16.24 2.51
CA THR A 38 -9.89 -16.56 2.25
C THR A 38 -10.10 -18.07 2.05
N LEU A 39 -9.17 -18.75 1.36
CA LEU A 39 -9.21 -20.22 1.22
C LEU A 39 -9.08 -20.94 2.57
N LEU A 40 -8.48 -20.30 3.57
CA LEU A 40 -8.40 -20.80 4.95
C LEU A 40 -9.59 -20.36 5.82
N GLY A 41 -10.61 -19.73 5.22
CA GLY A 41 -11.80 -19.24 5.93
C GLY A 41 -11.58 -17.96 6.73
N LEU A 42 -10.46 -17.27 6.52
CA LEU A 42 -10.16 -16.01 7.19
C LEU A 42 -10.63 -14.85 6.31
N SER A 43 -11.30 -13.87 6.91
CA SER A 43 -11.70 -12.63 6.26
C SER A 43 -10.69 -11.55 6.62
N THR A 44 -9.77 -11.25 5.71
CA THR A 44 -8.69 -10.27 5.90
C THR A 44 -8.53 -9.37 4.67
N ASP A 45 -7.86 -8.22 4.82
CA ASP A 45 -7.55 -7.30 3.70
C ASP A 45 -6.07 -6.89 3.74
N ALA A 46 -5.24 -7.61 3.00
CA ALA A 46 -3.85 -7.28 2.71
C ALA A 46 -3.71 -6.42 1.44
N THR A 47 -4.69 -6.46 0.54
CA THR A 47 -4.67 -5.73 -0.73
C THR A 47 -4.51 -4.23 -0.53
N GLY A 48 -5.35 -3.61 0.32
CA GLY A 48 -5.28 -2.18 0.59
C GLY A 48 -3.94 -1.73 1.20
N PRO A 49 -3.51 -2.34 2.33
CA PRO A 49 -2.23 -2.03 2.94
C PRO A 49 -1.01 -2.28 2.04
N ALA A 50 -1.01 -3.36 1.27
CA ALA A 50 0.09 -3.67 0.36
C ALA A 50 0.15 -2.69 -0.81
N ALA A 51 -0.99 -2.23 -1.33
CA ALA A 51 -1.03 -1.18 -2.34
C ALA A 51 -0.44 0.14 -1.81
N LYS A 52 -0.82 0.60 -0.62
CA LYS A 52 -0.24 1.80 0.00
C LYS A 52 1.25 1.68 0.27
N LEU A 53 1.71 0.53 0.75
CA LEU A 53 3.13 0.28 0.96
C LEU A 53 3.89 0.34 -0.38
N GLY A 54 3.34 -0.30 -1.41
CA GLY A 54 3.89 -0.28 -2.76
C GLY A 54 3.95 1.13 -3.35
N GLU A 55 2.88 1.90 -3.19
CA GLU A 55 2.79 3.31 -3.59
C GLU A 55 3.89 4.14 -2.92
N GLY A 56 4.02 4.04 -1.60
CA GLY A 56 5.06 4.75 -0.87
C GLY A 56 6.48 4.39 -1.32
N ILE A 57 6.76 3.10 -1.56
CA ILE A 57 8.06 2.66 -2.12
C ILE A 57 8.28 3.23 -3.53
N GLY A 58 7.23 3.24 -4.35
CA GLY A 58 7.23 3.84 -5.67
C GLY A 58 7.53 5.34 -5.64
N LEU A 59 6.87 6.06 -4.72
CA LEU A 59 7.09 7.48 -4.51
C LEU A 59 8.50 7.79 -3.99
N ILE A 60 9.13 6.89 -3.22
CA ILE A 60 10.56 7.01 -2.86
C ILE A 60 11.43 6.96 -4.13
N ALA A 61 11.12 6.09 -5.09
CA ALA A 61 11.86 6.04 -6.35
C ALA A 61 11.61 7.31 -7.20
N ASP A 62 10.38 7.82 -7.23
CA ASP A 62 10.05 9.12 -7.84
C ASP A 62 10.78 10.27 -7.14
N SER A 63 11.01 10.16 -5.84
CA SER A 63 11.66 11.19 -5.02
C SER A 63 13.11 11.48 -5.44
N VAL A 64 13.75 10.54 -6.14
CA VAL A 64 15.08 10.73 -6.74
C VAL A 64 15.04 11.81 -7.84
N LEU A 65 13.95 11.88 -8.60
CA LEU A 65 13.75 12.86 -9.67
C LEU A 65 12.94 14.07 -9.19
N ASN A 66 12.07 13.89 -8.21
CA ASN A 66 11.25 14.95 -7.60
C ASN A 66 11.18 14.81 -6.07
N PRO A 67 12.09 15.45 -5.32
CA PRO A 67 12.15 15.32 -3.87
C PRO A 67 10.91 15.86 -3.12
N GLY A 68 9.99 16.54 -3.80
CA GLY A 68 8.70 16.96 -3.24
C GLY A 68 7.80 15.80 -2.82
N ASN A 69 8.05 14.59 -3.34
CA ASN A 69 7.22 13.41 -3.07
C ASN A 69 7.61 12.65 -1.78
N ILE A 70 8.75 12.99 -1.15
CA ILE A 70 9.25 12.28 0.06
C ILE A 70 8.24 12.27 1.22
N PRO A 71 7.57 13.39 1.57
CA PRO A 71 6.63 13.40 2.68
C PRO A 71 5.44 12.46 2.46
N ALA A 72 4.88 12.45 1.25
CA ALA A 72 3.79 11.53 0.87
C ALA A 72 4.28 10.08 0.90
N ALA A 73 5.46 9.83 0.30
CA ALA A 73 6.06 8.51 0.27
C ALA A 73 6.24 7.88 1.67
N ILE A 74 6.69 8.67 2.64
CA ILE A 74 6.87 8.22 4.03
C ILE A 74 5.52 7.91 4.68
N LEU A 75 4.49 8.74 4.44
CA LEU A 75 3.15 8.52 4.98
C LEU A 75 2.55 7.23 4.40
N ASP A 76 2.62 7.03 3.08
CA ASP A 76 2.04 5.86 2.42
C ASP A 76 2.75 4.56 2.81
N VAL A 77 4.09 4.59 2.96
CA VAL A 77 4.85 3.48 3.56
C VAL A 77 4.39 3.20 4.99
N GLY A 78 4.22 4.25 5.80
CA GLY A 78 3.79 4.13 7.19
C GLY A 78 2.40 3.51 7.32
N GLU A 79 1.42 4.03 6.56
CA GLU A 79 0.06 3.52 6.51
C GLU A 79 0.01 2.07 6.00
N GLY A 80 0.81 1.76 4.98
CA GLY A 80 0.94 0.40 4.45
C GLY A 80 1.47 -0.59 5.50
N ILE A 81 2.54 -0.24 6.22
CA ILE A 81 3.09 -1.09 7.29
C ILE A 81 2.07 -1.29 8.41
N VAL A 82 1.43 -0.23 8.89
CA VAL A 82 0.42 -0.32 9.95
C VAL A 82 -0.75 -1.20 9.51
N GLY A 83 -1.20 -1.06 8.26
CA GLY A 83 -2.25 -1.90 7.71
C GLY A 83 -1.86 -3.37 7.60
N ILE A 84 -0.62 -3.70 7.20
CA ILE A 84 -0.14 -5.09 7.14
C ILE A 84 -0.06 -5.70 8.55
N VAL A 85 0.38 -4.93 9.55
CA VAL A 85 0.37 -5.39 10.94
C VAL A 85 -1.07 -5.64 11.43
N GLY A 86 -2.00 -4.74 11.09
CA GLY A 86 -3.44 -4.92 11.35
C GLY A 86 -3.98 -6.21 10.75
N PHE A 87 -3.73 -6.45 9.46
CA PHE A 87 -4.04 -7.71 8.77
C PHE A 87 -3.53 -8.93 9.54
N GLY A 88 -2.27 -8.90 10.01
CA GLY A 88 -1.67 -10.02 10.73
C GLY A 88 -2.34 -10.27 12.09
N ILE A 89 -2.70 -9.21 12.81
CA ILE A 89 -3.44 -9.31 14.07
C ILE A 89 -4.82 -9.92 13.83
N ASP A 90 -5.54 -9.45 12.81
CA ASP A 90 -6.88 -9.95 12.47
C ASP A 90 -6.85 -11.44 12.11
N ALA A 91 -5.86 -11.86 11.32
CA ALA A 91 -5.65 -13.26 10.97
C ALA A 91 -5.43 -14.13 12.22
N ILE A 92 -4.54 -13.70 13.14
CA ILE A 92 -4.24 -14.42 14.40
C ILE A 92 -5.48 -14.50 15.29
N GLN A 93 -6.25 -13.42 15.42
CA GLN A 93 -7.47 -13.40 16.23
C GLN A 93 -8.52 -14.37 15.70
N GLN A 94 -8.71 -14.41 14.38
CA GLN A 94 -9.64 -15.34 13.73
C GLN A 94 -9.21 -16.81 13.92
N LEU A 95 -7.91 -17.10 13.76
CA LEU A 95 -7.34 -18.43 14.05
C LEU A 95 -7.53 -18.84 15.52
N GLY A 96 -7.30 -17.93 16.46
CA GLY A 96 -7.51 -18.17 17.89
C GLY A 96 -8.98 -18.45 18.22
N ALA A 97 -9.90 -17.70 17.62
CA ALA A 97 -11.34 -17.91 17.79
C ALA A 97 -11.80 -19.26 17.21
N ALA A 98 -11.29 -19.63 16.03
CA ALA A 98 -11.57 -20.93 15.40
C ALA A 98 -11.06 -22.11 16.23
N HIS A 99 -9.88 -21.99 16.85
CA HIS A 99 -9.34 -23.04 17.72
C HIS A 99 -10.12 -23.17 19.04
N ALA A 100 -10.58 -22.06 19.62
CA ALA A 100 -11.36 -22.08 20.87
C ALA A 100 -12.77 -22.68 20.71
N SER A 101 -13.23 -22.86 19.47
CA SER A 101 -14.56 -23.40 19.15
C SER A 101 -14.54 -24.84 18.60
N ALA A 102 -13.37 -25.48 18.54
CA ALA A 102 -13.16 -26.89 18.19
C ALA A 102 -12.95 -27.77 19.43
#